data_AF-A0A949TSR4-F1
#
_entry.id   AF-A0A949TSR4-F1
#
_cell.length_a   1.000
_cell.length_b   1.000
_cell.length_c   1.000
_cell.angle_alpha   90.00
_cell.angle_beta   90.00
_cell.angle_gamma   90.00
#
_symmetry.space_group_name_H-M   'P 1'
#
loop_
_entity.id
_entity.type
_entity.pdbx_description
1 polymer ?
#
loop_
_entity_poly.entity_id
_entity_poly.type
_entity_poly.pdbx_seq_one_letter_code
_entity_poly.pdbx_strand_id
1 'polypeptide(L)'
;MKIKKVSTKIVLQVSLIILFTCSLLSATSYYLSQKSMNKSIESSMNSRIDDLSYAISNYISNNIQIVQNISVSPQIQSIDWNIQKPILTEESKKWGVKECNVIYVDGTVRSTIKDAVSSGKDLEYYKDALSGNSNALKIKERSNLIQNK
;
A
#
# COMPACT_ATOMS: atom_id res chain seq x y z
N MET A 1 -13.38 -21.39 -73.12
CA MET A 1 -12.58 -21.04 -71.92
C MET A 1 -12.68 -22.14 -70.86
N LYS A 2 -12.13 -23.34 -71.10
CA LYS A 2 -12.11 -24.44 -70.12
C LYS A 2 -11.03 -25.46 -70.47
N ILE A 3 -9.93 -25.48 -69.72
CA ILE A 3 -9.21 -26.71 -69.38
C ILE A 3 -8.77 -26.55 -67.92
N LYS A 4 -9.53 -27.09 -66.97
CA LYS A 4 -9.07 -27.19 -65.59
C LYS A 4 -7.95 -28.24 -65.56
N LYS A 5 -6.69 -27.79 -65.63
CA LYS A 5 -5.53 -28.67 -65.44
C LYS A 5 -5.56 -29.22 -64.03
N VAL A 6 -5.32 -30.53 -63.88
CA VAL A 6 -5.30 -31.27 -62.60
C VAL A 6 -4.44 -30.56 -61.55
N SER A 7 -3.35 -29.92 -61.99
CA SER A 7 -2.46 -29.09 -61.16
C SER A 7 -3.17 -27.95 -60.41
N THR A 8 -4.12 -27.26 -61.04
CA THR A 8 -4.86 -26.16 -60.39
C THR A 8 -5.78 -26.66 -59.27
N LYS A 9 -6.35 -27.87 -59.39
CA LYS A 9 -7.15 -28.48 -58.32
C LYS A 9 -6.29 -28.83 -57.10
N ILE A 10 -5.09 -29.36 -57.34
CA ILE A 10 -4.15 -29.76 -56.27
C ILE A 10 -3.67 -28.52 -55.51
N VAL A 11 -3.23 -27.47 -56.22
CA VAL A 11 -2.79 -26.22 -55.59
C VAL A 11 -3.92 -25.59 -54.76
N LEU A 12 -5.15 -25.59 -55.27
CA LEU A 12 -6.30 -25.06 -54.54
C LEU A 12 -6.57 -25.83 -53.25
N GLN A 13 -6.51 -27.17 -53.28
CA GLN A 13 -6.72 -28.01 -52.09
C GLN A 13 -5.62 -27.81 -51.05
N VAL A 14 -4.35 -27.74 -51.46
CA VAL A 14 -3.22 -27.52 -50.56
C VAL A 14 -3.31 -26.14 -49.89
N SER A 15 -3.61 -25.09 -50.65
CA SER A 15 -3.79 -23.74 -50.09
C SER A 15 -4.95 -23.69 -49.08
N LEU A 16 -6.02 -24.44 -49.31
CA LEU A 16 -7.16 -24.52 -48.40
C LEU A 16 -6.78 -25.16 -47.06
N ILE A 17 -5.96 -26.23 -47.09
CA ILE A 17 -5.45 -26.89 -45.89
C ILE A 17 -4.49 -25.97 -45.12
N ILE A 18 -3.63 -25.24 -45.83
CA ILE A 18 -2.71 -24.27 -45.21
C ILE A 18 -3.50 -23.15 -44.53
N LEU A 19 -4.51 -22.59 -45.20
CA LEU A 19 -5.39 -21.58 -44.59
C LEU A 19 -6.10 -22.12 -43.36
N PHE A 20 -6.65 -23.34 -43.44
CA PHE A 20 -7.35 -23.98 -42.33
C PHE A 20 -6.45 -24.18 -41.10
N THR A 21 -5.25 -24.73 -41.32
CA THR A 21 -4.28 -24.96 -40.23
C THR A 21 -3.75 -23.65 -39.65
N CYS A 22 -3.46 -22.65 -40.47
CA CYS A 22 -3.09 -21.31 -40.01
C CYS A 22 -4.21 -20.65 -39.19
N SER A 23 -5.47 -20.76 -39.60
CA SER A 23 -6.60 -20.19 -38.86
C SER A 23 -6.76 -20.84 -37.48
N LEU A 24 -6.63 -22.17 -37.40
CA LEU A 24 -6.67 -22.91 -36.13
C LEU A 24 -5.50 -22.52 -35.21
N LEU A 25 -4.29 -22.44 -35.75
CA LEU A 25 -3.12 -22.05 -34.97
C LEU A 25 -3.21 -20.59 -34.51
N SER A 26 -3.69 -19.69 -35.36
CA SER A 26 -3.88 -18.29 -35.03
C SER A 26 -4.91 -18.11 -33.91
N ALA A 27 -6.05 -18.79 -34.01
CA ALA A 27 -7.07 -18.77 -32.96
C ALA A 27 -6.53 -19.30 -31.63
N THR A 28 -5.90 -20.47 -31.62
CA THR A 28 -5.34 -21.07 -30.40
C THR A 28 -4.23 -20.21 -29.78
N SER A 29 -3.33 -19.68 -30.61
CA SER A 29 -2.28 -18.77 -30.17
C SER A 29 -2.87 -17.50 -29.55
N TYR A 30 -3.92 -16.93 -30.15
CA TYR A 30 -4.61 -15.76 -29.62
C TYR A 30 -5.22 -16.04 -28.24
N TYR A 31 -5.98 -17.13 -28.09
CA TYR A 31 -6.59 -17.50 -26.81
C TYR A 31 -5.54 -17.79 -25.72
N LEU A 32 -4.46 -18.49 -26.08
CA LEU A 32 -3.38 -18.79 -25.14
C LEU A 32 -2.64 -17.53 -24.72
N SER A 33 -2.33 -16.65 -25.66
CA SER A 33 -1.67 -15.36 -25.40
C SER A 33 -2.52 -14.48 -24.51
N GLN A 34 -3.83 -14.39 -24.77
CA GLN A 34 -4.74 -13.61 -23.94
C GLN A 34 -4.82 -14.15 -22.51
N LYS A 35 -4.94 -15.48 -22.36
CA LYS A 35 -4.94 -16.13 -21.04
C LYS A 35 -3.63 -15.90 -20.28
N SER A 36 -2.49 -16.06 -20.97
CA SER A 36 -1.17 -15.85 -20.36
C SER A 36 -0.98 -14.40 -19.96
N MET A 37 -1.41 -13.45 -20.80
CA MET A 37 -1.28 -12.03 -20.51
C MET A 37 -2.14 -11.62 -19.32
N ASN A 38 -3.39 -12.08 -19.25
CA ASN A 38 -4.26 -11.82 -18.10
C ASN A 38 -3.65 -12.38 -16.80
N LYS A 39 -3.13 -13.61 -16.84
CA LYS A 39 -2.45 -14.21 -15.67
C LYS A 39 -1.20 -13.43 -15.25
N SER A 40 -0.41 -12.96 -16.21
CA SER A 40 0.77 -12.13 -15.93
C SER A 40 0.39 -10.78 -15.32
N ILE A 41 -0.67 -10.15 -15.81
CA ILE A 41 -1.19 -8.89 -15.27
C ILE A 41 -1.68 -9.10 -13.83
N GLU A 42 -2.49 -10.13 -13.59
CA GLU A 42 -3.02 -10.44 -12.26
C GLU A 42 -1.88 -10.73 -11.26
N SER A 43 -0.91 -11.58 -11.67
CA SER A 43 0.25 -11.89 -10.84
C SER A 43 1.10 -10.63 -10.54
N SER A 44 1.28 -9.76 -11.52
CA SER A 44 2.04 -8.52 -11.34
C SER A 44 1.31 -7.53 -10.44
N MET A 45 -0.01 -7.45 -10.54
CA MET A 45 -0.84 -6.62 -9.65
C MET A 45 -0.79 -7.14 -8.21
N ASN A 46 -0.92 -8.44 -8.00
CA ASN A 46 -0.85 -9.04 -6.67
C ASN A 46 0.53 -8.82 -6.03
N SER A 47 1.62 -9.08 -6.77
CA SER A 47 2.98 -8.80 -6.28
C SER A 47 3.17 -7.33 -5.91
N ARG A 48 2.61 -6.40 -6.69
CA ARG A 48 2.65 -4.96 -6.37
C ARG A 48 1.85 -4.60 -5.13
N ILE A 49 0.72 -5.26 -4.88
CA ILE A 49 -0.07 -5.06 -3.66
C ILE A 49 0.73 -5.49 -2.43
N ASP A 50 1.44 -6.61 -2.52
CA ASP A 50 2.31 -7.08 -1.44
C ASP A 50 3.45 -6.09 -1.19
N ASP A 51 4.16 -5.67 -2.23
CA ASP A 51 5.25 -4.68 -2.14
C ASP A 51 4.77 -3.35 -1.54
N LEU A 52 3.60 -2.86 -1.97
CA LEU A 52 2.99 -1.65 -1.42
C LEU A 52 2.59 -1.83 0.04
N SER A 53 2.08 -3.00 0.42
CA SER A 53 1.71 -3.30 1.80
C SER A 53 2.95 -3.31 2.71
N TYR A 54 4.06 -3.90 2.25
CA TYR A 54 5.34 -3.84 2.95
C TYR A 54 5.87 -2.42 3.03
N ALA A 55 5.83 -1.65 1.94
CA ALA A 55 6.28 -0.26 1.92
C ALA A 55 5.49 0.62 2.90
N ILE A 56 4.16 0.47 2.93
CA ILE A 56 3.27 1.19 3.86
C ILE A 56 3.55 0.75 5.30
N SER A 57 3.71 -0.56 5.55
CA SER A 57 4.03 -1.07 6.88
C SER A 57 5.36 -0.52 7.40
N ASN A 58 6.40 -0.49 6.56
CA ASN A 58 7.70 0.05 6.92
C ASN A 58 7.63 1.57 7.14
N TYR A 59 6.89 2.29 6.31
CA TYR A 59 6.66 3.72 6.48
C TYR A 59 5.99 4.00 7.83
N ILE A 60 4.94 3.26 8.18
CA ILE A 60 4.24 3.41 9.47
C ILE A 60 5.16 3.06 10.63
N SER A 61 5.89 1.94 10.55
CA SER A 61 6.81 1.51 11.60
C SER A 61 7.90 2.55 11.87
N ASN A 62 8.48 3.15 10.82
CA ASN A 62 9.45 4.22 10.97
C ASN A 62 8.87 5.45 11.67
N ASN A 63 7.65 5.85 11.31
CA ASN A 63 6.98 6.97 11.98
C ASN A 63 6.71 6.66 13.46
N ILE A 64 6.31 5.44 13.80
CA ILE A 64 6.15 5.01 15.20
C ILE A 64 7.49 5.11 15.95
N GLN A 65 8.59 4.63 15.36
CA GLN A 65 9.91 4.71 15.99
C GLN A 65 10.37 6.16 16.19
N ILE A 66 10.11 7.06 15.25
CA ILE A 66 10.40 8.48 15.39
C ILE A 66 9.65 9.05 16.61
N VAL A 67 8.34 8.79 16.71
CA VAL A 67 7.53 9.26 17.84
C VAL A 67 8.02 8.66 19.16
N GLN A 68 8.37 7.37 19.18
CA GLN A 68 8.94 6.71 20.36
C GLN A 68 10.26 7.36 20.79
N ASN A 69 11.18 7.61 19.85
CA ASN A 69 12.45 8.27 20.13
C ASN A 69 12.27 9.68 20.69
N ILE A 70 11.30 10.45 20.15
CA ILE A 70 10.94 11.76 20.69
C ILE A 70 10.35 11.60 22.10
N SER A 71 9.49 10.60 22.34
CA SER A 71 8.82 10.41 23.63
C SER A 71 9.76 10.02 24.78
N VAL A 72 10.89 9.35 24.48
CA VAL A 72 11.89 8.96 25.48
C VAL A 72 12.91 10.06 25.79
N SER A 73 12.87 11.19 25.07
CA SER A 73 13.71 12.35 25.34
C SER A 73 13.45 12.88 26.77
N PRO A 74 14.49 13.09 27.61
CA PRO A 74 14.33 13.60 28.98
C PRO A 74 13.57 14.93 29.04
N GLN A 75 13.74 15.76 28.02
CA GLN A 75 13.05 17.04 27.89
C GLN A 75 11.55 16.85 27.64
N ILE A 76 11.16 15.81 26.90
CA ILE A 76 9.76 15.45 26.68
C ILE A 76 9.16 14.78 27.93
N GLN A 77 9.93 13.94 28.62
CA GLN A 77 9.52 13.31 29.88
C GLN A 77 9.42 14.28 31.06
N SER A 78 9.94 15.50 30.94
CA SER A 78 9.89 16.52 31.99
C SER A 78 8.47 17.00 32.34
N ILE A 79 7.49 16.75 31.46
CA ILE A 79 6.08 17.19 31.60
C ILE A 79 5.96 18.74 31.59
N ASP A 80 7.05 19.49 31.45
CA ASP A 80 7.03 20.95 31.33
C ASP A 80 6.77 21.36 29.87
N TRP A 81 5.57 21.88 29.62
CA TRP A 81 5.17 22.34 28.29
C TRP A 81 6.09 23.43 27.71
N ASN A 82 6.68 24.28 28.56
CA ASN A 82 7.58 25.34 28.10
C ASN A 82 8.89 24.78 27.53
N ILE A 83 9.30 23.60 28.00
CA ILE A 83 10.46 22.86 27.50
C ILE A 83 10.05 21.97 26.31
N GLN A 84 8.88 21.33 26.38
CA GLN A 84 8.38 20.42 25.33
C GLN A 84 8.06 21.14 24.01
N LYS A 85 7.33 22.26 24.07
CA LYS A 85 6.84 22.98 22.88
C LYS A 85 7.94 23.33 21.87
N PRO A 86 9.08 23.96 22.24
CA PRO A 86 10.12 24.30 21.27
C PRO A 86 10.73 23.06 20.61
N ILE A 87 10.97 21.99 21.37
CA ILE A 87 11.56 20.74 20.87
C ILE A 87 10.59 20.04 19.91
N LEU A 88 9.32 19.93 20.28
CA LEU A 88 8.30 19.32 19.43
C LEU A 88 8.04 20.14 18.16
N THR A 89 8.21 21.46 18.21
CA THR A 89 8.08 22.34 17.04
C THR A 89 9.27 22.18 16.09
N GLU A 90 10.47 21.98 16.62
CA GLU A 90 11.66 21.68 15.82
C GLU A 90 11.56 20.30 15.16
N GLU A 91 11.22 19.28 15.96
CA GLU A 91 11.01 17.92 15.45
C GLU A 91 9.85 17.87 14.45
N SER A 92 8.76 18.63 14.66
CA SER A 92 7.66 18.67 13.68
C SER A 92 8.10 19.20 12.32
N LYS A 93 8.94 20.25 12.32
CA LYS A 93 9.51 20.82 11.08
C LYS A 93 10.49 19.85 10.42
N LYS A 94 11.35 19.21 11.22
CA LYS A 94 12.36 18.26 10.75
C LYS A 94 11.75 17.05 10.06
N TRP A 95 10.65 16.52 10.60
CA TRP A 95 9.95 15.35 10.05
C TRP A 95 8.83 15.72 9.07
N GLY A 96 8.61 17.01 8.81
CA GLY A 96 7.55 17.49 7.90
C GLY A 96 6.14 17.15 8.36
N VAL A 97 5.94 16.91 9.66
CA VAL A 97 4.62 16.62 10.23
C VAL A 97 3.89 17.91 10.56
N LYS A 98 2.57 17.90 10.36
CA LYS A 98 1.73 19.09 10.52
C LYS A 98 1.82 19.64 11.95
N GLU A 99 1.66 18.80 12.96
CA GLU A 99 1.74 19.19 14.36
C GLU A 99 2.14 18.00 15.23
N CYS A 100 2.70 18.29 16.39
CA CYS A 100 2.95 17.31 17.44
C CYS A 100 2.05 17.63 18.63
N ASN A 101 1.46 16.60 19.22
CA ASN A 101 0.53 16.73 20.33
C ASN A 101 1.05 15.92 21.53
N VAL A 102 0.96 16.50 22.73
CA VAL A 102 1.21 15.81 23.99
C VAL A 102 -0.12 15.64 24.70
N ILE A 103 -0.42 14.41 25.10
CA ILE A 103 -1.61 14.07 25.88
C ILE A 103 -1.16 13.67 27.27
N TYR A 104 -1.63 14.42 28.26
CA TYR A 104 -1.31 14.20 29.66
C TYR A 104 -2.28 13.18 30.27
N VAL A 105 -1.91 12.61 31.42
CA VAL A 105 -2.70 11.57 32.12
C VAL A 105 -4.07 12.10 32.54
N ASP A 106 -4.19 13.39 32.81
CA ASP A 106 -5.45 14.07 33.12
C ASP A 106 -6.39 14.22 31.90
N GLY A 107 -5.93 13.84 30.70
CA GLY A 107 -6.65 13.93 29.44
C GLY A 107 -6.50 15.28 28.72
N THR A 108 -5.66 16.17 29.26
CA THR A 108 -5.29 17.44 28.62
C THR A 108 -4.45 17.16 27.37
N VAL A 109 -4.83 17.75 26.24
CA VAL A 109 -4.05 17.73 24.99
C VAL A 109 -3.45 19.12 24.75
N ARG A 110 -2.15 19.17 24.48
CA ARG A 110 -1.45 20.39 24.03
C ARG A 110 -0.81 20.17 22.66
N SER A 111 -0.99 21.13 21.75
CA SER A 111 -0.49 21.10 20.36
C SER A 111 0.62 22.11 20.14
N THR A 112 1.57 21.81 19.25
CA THR A 112 2.60 22.78 18.81
C THR A 112 2.04 23.94 17.97
N ILE A 113 0.88 23.77 17.32
CA ILE A 113 0.27 24.81 16.46
C ILE A 113 -0.78 25.62 17.22
N LYS A 114 -1.69 24.94 17.92
CA LYS A 114 -2.76 25.60 18.66
C LYS A 114 -2.40 25.59 20.14
N ASP A 115 -2.30 26.77 20.74
CA ASP A 115 -2.22 26.93 22.21
C ASP A 115 -3.54 26.59 22.93
N ALA A 116 -4.49 25.94 22.23
CA ALA A 116 -5.75 25.49 22.79
C ALA A 116 -5.58 24.14 23.51
N VAL A 117 -5.93 24.13 24.80
CA VAL A 117 -6.08 22.91 25.59
C VAL A 117 -7.38 22.23 25.17
N SER A 118 -7.29 20.97 24.70
CA SER A 118 -8.46 20.15 24.33
C SER A 118 -8.53 18.89 25.19
N SER A 119 -9.73 18.32 25.34
CA SER A 119 -9.91 17.03 26.01
C SER A 119 -9.68 15.88 25.02
N GLY A 120 -8.73 15.00 25.34
CA GLY A 120 -8.38 13.83 24.53
C GLY A 120 -8.96 12.50 25.01
N LYS A 121 -9.75 12.50 26.08
CA LYS A 121 -10.17 11.27 26.79
C LYS A 121 -10.97 10.29 25.94
N ASP A 122 -11.68 10.78 24.93
CA ASP A 122 -12.54 9.97 24.06
C ASP A 122 -11.80 9.44 22.83
N LEU A 123 -10.53 9.80 22.64
CA LEU A 123 -9.76 9.40 21.46
C LEU A 123 -9.26 7.95 21.62
N GLU A 124 -9.46 7.13 20.58
CA GLU A 124 -9.08 5.70 20.60
C GLU A 124 -7.58 5.52 20.85
N TYR A 125 -6.74 6.38 20.26
CA TYR A 125 -5.30 6.37 20.47
C TYR A 125 -4.87 6.80 21.89
N TYR A 126 -5.73 7.51 22.64
CA TYR A 126 -5.44 7.84 24.04
C TYR A 126 -5.56 6.61 24.94
N LYS A 127 -6.59 5.79 24.74
CA LYS A 127 -6.78 4.53 25.48
C LYS A 127 -5.66 3.54 25.18
N ASP A 128 -5.25 3.44 23.91
CA ASP A 128 -4.14 2.59 23.50
C ASP A 128 -2.80 3.08 24.06
N ALA A 129 -2.52 4.38 24.02
CA ALA A 129 -1.29 4.95 24.58
C ALA A 129 -1.20 4.76 26.11
N LEU A 130 -2.31 4.90 26.85
CA LEU A 130 -2.36 4.64 28.29
C LEU A 130 -2.06 3.17 28.64
N SER A 131 -2.37 2.25 27.74
CA SER A 131 -2.02 0.83 27.90
C SER A 131 -0.56 0.51 27.57
N GLY A 132 0.26 1.53 27.24
CA GLY A 132 1.67 1.38 26.87
C GLY A 132 1.90 0.97 25.42
N ASN A 133 0.85 0.99 24.58
CA ASN A 133 0.95 0.59 23.18
C ASN A 133 1.17 1.80 22.27
N SER A 134 2.25 1.78 21.48
CA SER A 134 2.44 2.74 20.39
C SER A 134 1.64 2.29 19.17
N ASN A 135 0.53 2.98 18.86
CA ASN A 135 -0.36 2.61 17.76
C ASN A 135 -0.37 3.71 16.69
N ALA A 136 -0.15 3.33 15.43
CA ALA A 136 -0.62 4.10 14.29
C ALA A 136 -1.89 3.39 13.83
N LEU A 137 -3.06 4.03 14.01
CA LEU A 137 -4.39 3.60 13.57
C LEU A 137 -4.42 2.23 12.88
N LYS A 138 -5.04 1.21 13.51
CA LYS A 138 -5.19 -0.17 13.00
C LYS A 138 -5.38 -0.24 11.46
N ILE A 139 -4.29 -0.32 10.70
CA ILE A 139 -4.30 -0.84 9.31
C ILE A 139 -4.10 -2.37 9.37
N LYS A 140 -4.64 -3.02 10.41
CA LYS A 140 -4.37 -4.44 10.73
C LYS A 140 -5.42 -5.39 10.15
N GLU A 141 -6.51 -4.88 9.56
CA GLU A 141 -7.66 -5.75 9.21
C GLU A 141 -7.74 -6.23 7.76
N ARG A 142 -6.82 -5.87 6.85
CA ARG A 142 -6.87 -6.39 5.47
C ARG A 142 -5.71 -7.27 5.02
N SER A 143 -4.55 -7.25 5.68
CA SER A 143 -3.43 -8.12 5.28
C SER A 143 -3.66 -9.60 5.61
N ASN A 144 -4.44 -9.90 6.66
CA ASN A 144 -4.74 -11.28 7.07
C ASN A 144 -5.86 -11.97 6.27
N LEU A 145 -6.54 -11.25 5.35
CA LEU A 145 -7.57 -11.84 4.47
C LEU A 145 -7.02 -12.32 3.13
N ILE A 146 -5.79 -11.93 2.77
CA ILE A 146 -5.16 -12.29 1.49
C ILE A 146 -4.26 -13.53 1.66
N GLN A 147 -3.80 -13.83 2.87
CA GLN A 147 -2.97 -15.01 3.18
C GLN A 147 -3.79 -16.31 3.35
N ASN A 148 -5.12 -16.28 3.24
CA ASN A 148 -6.00 -17.42 3.54
C ASN A 148 -7.00 -17.74 2.41
N LYS A 149 -6.55 -17.58 1.16
CA LYS A 149 -7.28 -18.00 -0.04
C LYS A 149 -6.32 -18.54 -1.10
#